data_AF-A0AA39HT79-F1
#
_entry.id   AF-A0AA39HT79-F1
#
_cell.length_a   1.000
_cell.length_b   1.000
_cell.length_c   1.000
_cell.angle_alpha   90.00
_cell.angle_beta   90.00
_cell.angle_gamma   90.00
#
_symmetry.space_group_name_H-M   'P 1'
#
loop_
_entity.id
_entity.type
_entity.pdbx_description
1 polymer ?
#
loop_
_entity_poly.entity_id
_entity_poly.type
_entity_poly.pdbx_seq_one_letter_code
_entity_poly.pdbx_strand_id
1 'polypeptide(L)'
;MNDERLWKYGGLLLLTLQQASMPLMVKYSRNREENEVFITTVNVFFMEVIKITFCSTILIHNARSVKKFAIQIYEAMTDWMETAKVCLPALIYTLQNNLYYVALSNLEPTTFCAFYQLKILTTALMFRFLLNRPLTSTQWMALLVLVVGVTDVQMQYQPPSSGRVVENSTLGFVCVIAMCFTSAFAGVYLEKVLKGSEANVFVQNVRIASVGLIVSGISMLYNDSETIGRDGLFRGFDALVWVMTTTNSVGGLLIAVVMKYADNILKIYAQSAAIIGAAVGSWLLFDFSPNLLFSGGVLLVMISMYLYSKYPHRPRVEKTPLLEGTKVPNPKTRGRMLPFIQLVVSRLPGGVRIIALPFAAVVGTIGYILEQQLASKPKDIPYLNTSIQEQREQRLLQEAMRVENLADEKLRMVPNSLKLNTGRSSRD
;
A
#
# COMPACT_ATOMS: atom_id res chain seq x y z
N MET A 1 15.53 -13.61 18.32
CA MET A 1 14.46 -14.48 17.78
C MET A 1 13.07 -14.15 18.34
N ASN A 2 12.92 -13.78 19.62
CA ASN A 2 11.62 -13.39 20.19
C ASN A 2 11.10 -12.02 19.72
N ASP A 3 11.98 -11.01 19.62
CA ASP A 3 11.55 -9.66 19.21
C ASP A 3 11.05 -9.61 17.76
N GLU A 4 11.69 -10.33 16.85
CA GLU A 4 11.27 -10.37 15.44
C GLU A 4 9.90 -11.02 15.26
N ARG A 5 9.62 -12.11 15.97
CA ARG A 5 8.29 -12.73 15.99
C ARG A 5 7.25 -11.79 16.61
N LEU A 6 7.61 -11.07 17.68
CA LEU A 6 6.75 -10.09 18.30
C LEU A 6 6.40 -8.94 17.34
N TRP A 7 7.39 -8.36 16.65
CA TRP A 7 7.17 -7.31 15.65
C TRP A 7 6.34 -7.80 14.47
N LYS A 8 6.60 -9.03 14.01
CA LYS A 8 5.86 -9.64 12.89
C LYS A 8 4.40 -9.91 13.24
N TYR A 9 4.14 -10.70 14.28
CA TYR A 9 2.78 -11.12 14.62
C TYR A 9 2.00 -10.04 15.37
N GLY A 10 2.67 -9.31 16.29
CA GLY A 10 2.06 -8.18 16.99
C GLY A 10 1.73 -7.03 16.05
N GLY A 11 2.65 -6.68 15.15
CA GLY A 11 2.39 -5.67 14.12
C GLY A 11 1.27 -6.07 13.16
N LEU A 12 1.20 -7.34 12.79
CA LEU A 12 0.12 -7.87 11.95
C LEU A 12 -1.24 -7.80 12.67
N LEU A 13 -1.29 -8.21 13.94
CA LEU A 13 -2.51 -8.15 14.76
C LEU A 13 -3.01 -6.71 14.89
N LEU A 14 -2.12 -5.78 15.26
CA LEU A 14 -2.46 -4.36 15.37
C LEU A 14 -2.95 -3.80 14.03
N LEU A 15 -2.32 -4.18 12.92
CA LEU A 15 -2.76 -3.77 11.59
C LEU A 15 -4.13 -4.34 11.26
N THR A 16 -4.41 -5.61 11.55
CA THR A 16 -5.74 -6.21 11.32
C THR A 16 -6.81 -5.49 12.13
N LEU A 17 -6.56 -5.26 13.43
CA LEU A 17 -7.48 -4.56 14.32
C LEU A 17 -7.75 -3.14 13.82
N GLN A 18 -6.69 -2.41 13.46
CA GLN A 18 -6.79 -1.07 12.90
C GLN A 18 -7.60 -1.07 11.59
N GLN A 19 -7.28 -1.97 10.65
CA GLN A 19 -7.93 -2.03 9.34
C GLN A 19 -9.41 -2.46 9.43
N ALA A 20 -9.78 -3.27 10.42
CA ALA A 20 -11.16 -3.67 10.67
C ALA A 20 -11.98 -2.57 11.37
N SER A 21 -11.40 -1.94 12.38
CA SER A 21 -12.10 -0.95 13.23
C SER A 21 -12.19 0.44 12.60
N MET A 22 -11.18 0.88 11.86
CA MET A 22 -11.13 2.24 11.29
C MET A 22 -12.34 2.57 10.39
N PRO A 23 -12.72 1.72 9.41
CA PRO A 23 -13.90 1.97 8.59
C PRO A 23 -15.19 2.13 9.40
N LEU A 24 -15.34 1.32 10.45
CA LEU A 24 -16.51 1.36 11.34
C LEU A 24 -16.53 2.65 12.18
N MET A 25 -15.41 3.02 12.81
CA MET A 25 -15.30 4.24 13.61
C MET A 25 -15.55 5.50 12.76
N VAL A 26 -15.03 5.53 11.53
CA VAL A 26 -15.27 6.64 10.61
C VAL A 26 -16.74 6.70 10.19
N LYS A 27 -17.35 5.57 9.81
CA LYS A 27 -18.77 5.54 9.45
C LYS A 27 -19.64 6.02 10.61
N TYR A 28 -19.38 5.53 11.82
CA TYR A 28 -20.14 5.88 13.01
C TYR A 28 -20.00 7.37 13.36
N SER A 29 -18.77 7.90 13.36
CA SER A 29 -18.52 9.33 13.67
C SER A 29 -19.07 10.28 12.59
N ARG A 30 -19.23 9.81 11.35
CA ARG A 30 -19.76 10.59 10.22
C ARG A 30 -21.28 10.43 10.04
N ASN A 31 -21.91 9.42 10.62
CA ASN A 31 -23.37 9.22 10.60
C ASN A 31 -24.07 10.11 11.66
N ARG A 32 -23.84 11.42 11.57
CA ARG A 32 -24.45 12.46 12.43
C ARG A 32 -25.03 13.57 11.55
N GLU A 33 -25.85 14.43 12.13
CA GLU A 33 -26.40 15.59 11.43
C GLU A 33 -25.29 16.54 10.95
N GLU A 34 -25.54 17.27 9.86
CA GLU A 34 -24.52 18.09 9.20
C GLU A 34 -23.87 19.14 10.12
N ASN A 35 -24.55 19.58 11.17
CA ASN A 35 -24.04 20.51 12.19
C ASN A 35 -23.17 19.85 13.28
N GLU A 36 -23.31 18.54 13.51
CA GLU A 36 -22.60 17.80 14.56
C GLU A 36 -21.40 17.00 14.05
N VAL A 37 -21.31 16.80 12.74
CA VAL A 37 -20.19 16.07 12.13
C VAL A 37 -18.91 16.89 12.18
N PHE A 38 -17.79 16.22 12.50
CA PHE A 38 -16.46 16.83 12.51
C PHE A 38 -15.97 17.21 11.11
N ILE A 39 -15.16 18.28 11.05
CA ILE A 39 -14.56 18.79 9.82
C ILE A 39 -13.37 17.88 9.43
N THR A 40 -13.42 17.27 8.26
CA THR A 40 -12.44 16.26 7.84
C THR A 40 -11.06 16.83 7.62
N THR A 41 -10.96 18.04 7.05
CA THR A 41 -9.66 18.71 6.81
C THR A 41 -8.94 19.05 8.11
N VAL A 42 -9.68 19.50 9.14
CA VAL A 42 -9.17 19.71 10.49
C VAL A 42 -8.66 18.40 11.07
N ASN A 43 -9.41 17.32 10.93
CA ASN A 43 -9.00 16.01 11.41
C ASN A 43 -7.71 15.52 10.73
N VAL A 44 -7.59 15.69 9.41
CA VAL A 44 -6.36 15.35 8.66
C VAL A 44 -5.18 16.20 9.11
N PHE A 45 -5.39 17.49 9.40
CA PHE A 45 -4.35 18.35 9.98
C PHE A 45 -3.84 17.82 11.33
N PHE A 46 -4.75 17.47 12.25
CA PHE A 46 -4.36 16.90 13.54
C PHE A 46 -3.73 15.51 13.41
N MET A 47 -4.05 14.73 12.37
CA MET A 47 -3.34 13.48 12.11
C MET A 47 -1.84 13.71 11.86
N GLU A 48 -1.47 14.78 11.14
CA GLU A 48 -0.08 15.16 10.91
C GLU A 48 0.60 15.66 12.19
N VAL A 49 -0.10 16.47 13.00
CA VAL A 49 0.39 16.89 14.33
C VAL A 49 0.72 15.69 15.22
N ILE A 50 -0.18 14.69 15.27
CA ILE A 50 0.04 13.46 16.05
C ILE A 50 1.24 12.66 15.51
N LYS A 51 1.40 12.56 14.19
CA LYS A 51 2.55 11.86 13.60
C LYS A 51 3.87 12.54 13.92
N ILE A 52 3.93 13.87 13.81
CA ILE A 52 5.13 14.66 14.15
C ILE A 52 5.45 14.46 15.63
N THR A 53 4.49 14.67 16.53
CA THR A 53 4.71 14.53 17.98
C THR A 53 5.17 13.14 18.37
N PHE A 54 4.55 12.08 17.81
CA PHE A 54 4.96 10.71 18.07
C PHE A 54 6.39 10.41 17.60
N CYS A 55 6.72 10.74 16.34
CA CYS A 55 8.07 10.50 15.80
C CYS A 55 9.14 11.37 16.49
N SER A 56 8.83 12.63 16.81
CA SER A 56 9.73 13.50 17.58
C SER A 56 9.99 12.96 18.99
N THR A 57 8.98 12.43 19.67
CA THR A 57 9.14 11.83 21.01
C THR A 57 10.10 10.64 20.98
N ILE A 58 9.95 9.75 19.98
CA ILE A 58 10.85 8.61 19.79
C ILE A 58 12.29 9.07 19.49
N LEU A 59 12.46 10.06 18.62
CA LEU A 59 13.79 10.58 18.28
C LEU A 59 14.48 11.26 19.46
N ILE A 60 13.75 12.07 20.24
CA ILE A 60 14.28 12.71 21.45
C ILE A 60 14.70 11.65 22.48
N HIS A 61 13.87 10.62 22.67
CA HIS A 61 14.17 9.52 23.59
C HIS A 61 15.43 8.75 23.17
N ASN A 62 15.55 8.42 21.87
CA ASN A 62 16.71 7.70 21.34
C ASN A 62 17.99 8.54 21.39
N ALA A 63 17.91 9.85 21.12
CA ALA A 63 19.06 10.75 21.14
C ALA A 63 19.45 11.19 22.57
N ARG A 64 18.58 10.96 23.57
CA ARG A 64 18.66 11.47 24.96
C ARG A 64 18.97 12.98 25.04
N SER A 65 18.63 13.74 24.00
CA SER A 65 18.97 15.16 23.89
C SER A 65 18.09 15.87 22.89
N VAL A 66 17.40 16.92 23.33
CA VAL A 66 16.57 17.78 22.47
C VAL A 66 17.43 18.57 21.48
N LYS A 67 18.64 18.98 21.86
CA LYS A 67 19.57 19.71 20.97
C LYS A 67 20.00 18.85 19.78
N LYS A 68 20.36 17.58 20.03
CA LYS A 68 20.72 16.64 18.95
C LYS A 68 19.55 16.37 18.01
N PHE A 69 18.34 16.21 18.56
CA PHE A 69 17.11 16.11 17.77
C PHE A 69 16.88 17.35 16.89
N ALA A 70 17.00 18.55 17.45
CA ALA A 70 16.77 19.79 16.71
C ALA A 70 17.76 19.96 15.54
N ILE A 71 19.05 19.66 15.78
CA ILE A 71 20.08 19.68 14.73
C ILE A 71 19.75 18.64 13.64
N GLN A 72 19.41 17.41 14.02
CA GLN A 72 19.08 16.34 13.08
C GLN A 72 17.87 16.67 12.21
N ILE A 73 16.81 17.26 12.78
CA ILE A 73 15.64 17.69 12.01
C ILE A 73 15.98 18.90 11.14
N TYR A 74 16.75 19.87 11.64
CA TYR A 74 17.18 21.02 10.85
C TYR A 74 17.99 20.58 9.62
N GLU A 75 18.97 19.69 9.79
CA GLU A 75 19.74 19.10 8.69
C GLU A 75 18.84 18.35 7.71
N ALA A 76 17.87 17.57 8.22
CA ALA A 76 16.92 16.87 7.38
C ALA A 76 15.98 17.81 6.60
N MET A 77 15.56 18.94 7.18
CA MET A 77 14.71 19.92 6.48
C MET A 77 15.50 20.74 5.46
N THR A 78 16.78 21.01 5.74
CA THR A 78 17.66 21.82 4.88
C THR A 78 18.06 21.09 3.59
N ASP A 79 17.97 19.75 3.58
CA ASP A 79 18.06 18.99 2.34
C ASP A 79 16.80 19.22 1.48
N TRP A 80 16.84 20.30 0.69
CA TRP A 80 15.77 20.72 -0.20
C TRP A 80 15.44 19.68 -1.27
N MET A 81 16.43 18.89 -1.70
CA MET A 81 16.23 17.88 -2.73
C MET A 81 15.42 16.70 -2.17
N GLU A 82 15.80 16.18 -1.00
CA GLU A 82 15.03 15.13 -0.34
C GLU A 82 13.66 15.63 0.14
N THR A 83 13.57 16.88 0.60
CA THR A 83 12.32 17.50 0.99
C THR A 83 11.37 17.66 -0.19
N ALA A 84 11.86 18.12 -1.35
CA ALA A 84 11.05 18.21 -2.57
C ALA A 84 10.52 16.85 -3.04
N LYS A 85 11.33 15.79 -2.93
CA LYS A 85 10.91 14.42 -3.27
C LYS A 85 9.77 13.92 -2.37
N VAL A 86 9.72 14.30 -1.09
CA VAL A 86 8.63 13.86 -0.19
C VAL A 86 7.35 14.68 -0.30
N CYS A 87 7.39 15.86 -0.92
CA CYS A 87 6.21 16.71 -1.09
C CYS A 87 5.08 16.01 -1.83
N LEU A 88 5.41 15.27 -2.89
CA LEU A 88 4.41 14.58 -3.69
C LEU A 88 3.70 13.46 -2.91
N PRO A 89 4.39 12.55 -2.20
CA PRO A 89 3.78 11.61 -1.27
C PRO A 89 2.90 12.28 -0.22
N ALA A 90 3.38 13.37 0.40
CA ALA A 90 2.63 14.09 1.43
C ALA A 90 1.31 14.66 0.88
N LEU A 91 1.34 15.26 -0.33
CA LEU A 91 0.15 15.74 -1.01
C LEU A 91 -0.85 14.61 -1.30
N ILE A 92 -0.34 13.48 -1.83
CA ILE A 92 -1.19 12.34 -2.16
C ILE A 92 -1.81 11.74 -0.90
N TYR A 93 -1.04 11.56 0.18
CA TYR A 93 -1.57 11.01 1.43
C TYR A 93 -2.59 11.94 2.08
N THR A 94 -2.38 13.25 2.02
CA THR A 94 -3.36 14.24 2.51
C THR A 94 -4.68 14.14 1.72
N LEU A 95 -4.58 14.04 0.39
CA LEU A 95 -5.75 13.84 -0.47
C LEU A 95 -6.46 12.52 -0.16
N GLN A 96 -5.71 11.43 0.01
CA GLN A 96 -6.26 10.12 0.32
C GLN A 96 -7.00 10.08 1.65
N ASN A 97 -6.44 10.70 2.70
CA ASN A 97 -7.10 10.75 3.99
C ASN A 97 -8.44 11.49 3.89
N ASN A 98 -8.52 12.58 3.12
CA ASN A 98 -9.79 13.26 2.88
C ASN A 98 -10.77 12.42 2.06
N LEU A 99 -10.32 11.82 0.94
CA LEU A 99 -11.15 10.93 0.13
C LEU A 99 -11.67 9.73 0.92
N TYR A 100 -10.90 9.21 1.87
CA TYR A 100 -11.30 8.13 2.77
C TYR A 100 -12.52 8.52 3.61
N TYR A 101 -12.50 9.72 4.21
CA TYR A 101 -13.64 10.22 4.99
C TYR A 101 -14.87 10.48 4.11
N VAL A 102 -14.69 11.04 2.91
CA VAL A 102 -15.79 11.26 1.96
C VAL A 102 -16.38 9.92 1.51
N ALA A 103 -15.55 8.93 1.19
CA ALA A 103 -15.99 7.61 0.77
C ALA A 103 -16.82 6.91 1.85
N LEU A 104 -16.34 6.88 3.10
CA LEU A 104 -17.05 6.24 4.21
C LEU A 104 -18.25 7.03 4.73
N SER A 105 -18.34 8.32 4.42
CA SER A 105 -19.59 9.07 4.62
C SER A 105 -20.70 8.59 3.69
N ASN A 106 -20.34 8.05 2.53
CA ASN A 106 -21.26 7.73 1.43
C ASN A 106 -21.38 6.25 1.10
N LEU A 107 -20.58 5.39 1.74
CA LEU A 107 -20.59 3.94 1.54
C LEU A 107 -20.64 3.24 2.89
N GLU A 108 -21.21 2.06 2.88
CA GLU A 108 -21.12 1.12 3.99
C GLU A 108 -19.68 0.56 4.11
N PRO A 109 -19.17 0.34 5.35
CA PRO A 109 -17.77 -0.05 5.59
C PRO A 109 -17.29 -1.33 4.89
N THR A 110 -18.10 -2.39 4.85
CA THR A 110 -17.78 -3.67 4.21
C THR A 110 -17.63 -3.50 2.72
N THR A 111 -18.57 -2.78 2.11
CA THR A 111 -18.59 -2.42 0.70
C THR A 111 -17.34 -1.61 0.35
N PHE A 112 -17.01 -0.59 1.18
CA PHE A 112 -15.77 0.16 1.04
C PHE A 112 -14.54 -0.77 1.09
N CYS A 113 -14.45 -1.65 2.09
CA CYS A 113 -13.31 -2.54 2.30
C CYS A 113 -13.10 -3.53 1.14
N ALA A 114 -14.17 -4.07 0.57
CA ALA A 114 -14.12 -4.97 -0.58
C ALA A 114 -13.79 -4.20 -1.87
N PHE A 115 -14.47 -3.08 -2.13
CA PHE A 115 -14.27 -2.28 -3.33
C PHE A 115 -12.87 -1.64 -3.38
N TYR A 116 -12.32 -1.24 -2.23
CA TYR A 116 -10.96 -0.68 -2.14
C TYR A 116 -9.85 -1.67 -2.53
N GLN A 117 -10.15 -2.98 -2.62
CA GLN A 117 -9.18 -3.95 -3.13
C GLN A 117 -8.90 -3.79 -4.63
N LEU A 118 -9.70 -3.00 -5.35
CA LEU A 118 -9.41 -2.56 -6.72
C LEU A 118 -8.03 -1.88 -6.83
N LYS A 119 -7.47 -1.40 -5.72
CA LYS A 119 -6.06 -0.94 -5.63
C LYS A 119 -5.05 -1.96 -6.16
N ILE A 120 -5.36 -3.26 -6.11
CA ILE A 120 -4.49 -4.32 -6.64
C ILE A 120 -4.42 -4.22 -8.16
N LEU A 121 -5.56 -4.00 -8.82
CA LEU A 121 -5.63 -3.78 -10.26
C LEU A 121 -4.87 -2.51 -10.66
N THR A 122 -5.17 -1.37 -10.02
CA THR A 122 -4.52 -0.10 -10.37
C THR A 122 -3.01 -0.17 -10.15
N THR A 123 -2.54 -0.78 -9.06
CA THR A 123 -1.11 -1.02 -8.80
C THR A 123 -0.47 -1.92 -9.85
N ALA A 124 -1.13 -3.03 -10.22
CA ALA A 124 -0.62 -3.95 -11.24
C ALA A 124 -0.48 -3.27 -12.60
N LEU A 125 -1.46 -2.46 -12.99
CA LEU A 125 -1.42 -1.67 -14.22
C LEU A 125 -0.31 -0.61 -14.16
N MET A 126 -0.15 0.09 -13.04
CA MET A 126 0.97 1.03 -12.85
C MET A 126 2.32 0.33 -12.98
N PHE A 127 2.51 -0.85 -12.37
CA PHE A 127 3.74 -1.62 -12.55
C PHE A 127 3.97 -2.08 -13.99
N ARG A 128 2.91 -2.47 -14.71
CA ARG A 128 3.02 -2.88 -16.11
C ARG A 128 3.38 -1.72 -17.04
N PHE A 129 2.81 -0.54 -16.82
CA PHE A 129 2.97 0.62 -17.71
C PHE A 129 4.13 1.54 -17.33
N LEU A 130 4.35 1.81 -16.03
CA LEU A 130 5.43 2.72 -15.56
C LEU A 130 6.75 1.99 -15.32
N LEU A 131 6.73 0.70 -14.96
CA LEU A 131 7.93 -0.08 -14.66
C LEU A 131 8.22 -1.18 -15.69
N ASN A 132 7.39 -1.33 -16.73
CA ASN A 132 7.50 -2.38 -17.73
C ASN A 132 7.63 -3.81 -17.13
N ARG A 133 7.05 -4.04 -15.94
CA ARG A 133 7.08 -5.37 -15.32
C ARG A 133 6.02 -6.26 -15.98
N PRO A 134 6.38 -7.44 -16.53
CA PRO A 134 5.40 -8.38 -17.05
C PRO A 134 4.51 -8.91 -15.91
N LEU A 135 3.27 -9.25 -16.24
CA LEU A 135 2.36 -9.96 -15.36
C LEU A 135 2.25 -11.41 -15.84
N THR A 136 2.22 -12.35 -14.91
CA THR A 136 2.01 -13.78 -15.25
C THR A 136 0.55 -14.04 -15.63
N SER A 137 0.27 -15.12 -16.34
CA SER A 137 -1.11 -15.51 -16.69
C SER A 137 -1.98 -15.70 -15.44
N THR A 138 -1.42 -16.25 -14.36
CA THR A 138 -2.11 -16.40 -13.07
C THR A 138 -2.44 -15.04 -12.45
N GLN A 139 -1.55 -14.05 -12.56
CA GLN A 139 -1.83 -12.69 -12.09
C GLN A 139 -2.93 -12.03 -12.91
N TRP A 140 -2.94 -12.20 -14.24
CA TRP A 140 -4.04 -11.69 -15.07
C TRP A 140 -5.38 -12.33 -14.71
N MET A 141 -5.40 -13.66 -14.51
CA MET A 141 -6.60 -14.36 -14.07
C MET A 141 -7.07 -13.86 -12.69
N ALA A 142 -6.15 -13.67 -11.74
CA ALA A 142 -6.49 -13.10 -10.43
C ALA A 142 -7.11 -11.70 -10.58
N LEU A 143 -6.54 -10.84 -11.42
CA LEU A 143 -7.08 -9.50 -11.68
C LEU A 143 -8.48 -9.54 -12.33
N LEU A 144 -8.75 -10.50 -13.21
CA LEU A 144 -10.11 -10.68 -13.75
C LEU A 144 -11.10 -11.11 -12.67
N VAL A 145 -10.72 -12.07 -11.81
CA VAL A 145 -11.54 -12.49 -10.67
C VAL A 145 -11.81 -11.31 -9.72
N LEU A 146 -10.83 -10.42 -9.52
CA LEU A 146 -11.01 -9.19 -8.73
C LEU A 146 -12.11 -8.31 -9.29
N VAL A 147 -12.06 -8.05 -10.61
CA VAL A 147 -13.02 -7.17 -11.29
C VAL A 147 -14.42 -7.76 -11.21
N VAL A 148 -14.57 -9.07 -11.42
CA VAL A 148 -15.86 -9.75 -11.28
C VAL A 148 -16.38 -9.61 -9.84
N GLY A 149 -15.56 -9.91 -8.84
CA GLY A 149 -15.96 -9.81 -7.42
C GLY A 149 -16.34 -8.40 -7.00
N VAL A 150 -15.56 -7.37 -7.40
CA VAL A 150 -15.87 -5.97 -7.11
C VAL A 150 -17.14 -5.50 -7.83
N THR A 151 -17.35 -5.93 -9.08
CA THR A 151 -18.56 -5.60 -9.84
C THR A 151 -19.80 -6.22 -9.18
N ASP A 152 -19.71 -7.47 -8.73
CA ASP A 152 -20.80 -8.14 -8.03
C ASP A 152 -21.12 -7.42 -6.70
N VAL A 153 -20.12 -7.09 -5.89
CA VAL A 153 -20.29 -6.27 -4.68
C VAL A 153 -21.00 -4.94 -4.98
N GLN A 154 -20.62 -4.27 -6.07
CA GLN A 154 -21.24 -3.00 -6.47
C GLN A 154 -22.70 -3.17 -6.94
N MET A 155 -22.99 -4.21 -7.73
CA MET A 155 -24.34 -4.49 -8.24
C MET A 155 -25.31 -4.90 -7.14
N GLN A 156 -24.81 -5.59 -6.12
CA GLN A 156 -25.60 -6.05 -4.97
C GLN A 156 -25.64 -5.02 -3.84
N TYR A 157 -24.97 -3.88 -3.99
CA TYR A 157 -24.92 -2.85 -2.96
C TYR A 157 -26.30 -2.24 -2.74
N GLN A 158 -26.78 -2.36 -1.51
CA GLN A 158 -27.98 -1.67 -1.04
C GLN A 158 -27.59 -0.80 0.15
N PRO A 159 -27.79 0.53 0.07
CA PRO A 159 -27.50 1.41 1.18
C PRO A 159 -28.40 1.06 2.37
N PRO A 160 -27.91 1.17 3.62
CA PRO A 160 -28.73 0.93 4.81
C PRO A 160 -29.95 1.86 4.84
N SER A 161 -31.12 1.33 5.15
CA SER A 161 -32.39 2.08 5.19
C SER A 161 -32.56 2.98 6.42
N SER A 162 -31.70 2.84 7.43
CA SER A 162 -31.76 3.52 8.74
C SER A 162 -30.78 4.69 8.89
N GLY A 163 -30.16 5.16 7.81
CA GLY A 163 -29.21 6.29 7.85
C GLY A 163 -29.88 7.60 8.29
N ARG A 164 -29.26 8.32 9.22
CA ARG A 164 -29.69 9.69 9.62
C ARG A 164 -29.37 10.73 8.54
N VAL A 165 -28.54 10.36 7.56
CA VAL A 165 -28.01 11.23 6.51
C VAL A 165 -28.20 10.57 5.15
N VAL A 166 -28.54 11.36 4.13
CA VAL A 166 -28.66 10.89 2.75
C VAL A 166 -27.27 10.54 2.19
N GLU A 167 -27.06 9.27 1.85
CA GLU A 167 -25.81 8.78 1.27
C GLU A 167 -25.81 8.91 -0.26
N ASN A 168 -24.71 9.43 -0.83
CA ASN A 168 -24.48 9.42 -2.27
C ASN A 168 -23.49 8.32 -2.65
N SER A 169 -23.99 7.11 -2.84
CA SER A 169 -23.19 5.92 -3.18
C SER A 169 -22.27 6.13 -4.38
N THR A 170 -22.72 6.86 -5.41
CA THR A 170 -21.93 7.15 -6.61
C THR A 170 -20.71 7.99 -6.27
N LEU A 171 -20.88 9.06 -5.47
CA LEU A 171 -19.77 9.87 -4.98
C LEU A 171 -18.79 9.00 -4.18
N GLY A 172 -19.32 8.14 -3.31
CA GLY A 172 -18.53 7.18 -2.55
C GLY A 172 -17.65 6.29 -3.42
N PHE A 173 -18.22 5.61 -4.41
CA PHE A 173 -17.47 4.74 -5.33
C PHE A 173 -16.43 5.52 -6.14
N VAL A 174 -16.77 6.72 -6.64
CA VAL A 174 -15.82 7.59 -7.35
C VAL A 174 -14.64 7.96 -6.46
N CYS A 175 -14.87 8.30 -5.19
CA CYS A 175 -13.82 8.55 -4.23
C CYS A 175 -12.92 7.33 -4.03
N VAL A 176 -13.48 6.11 -3.89
CA VAL A 176 -12.67 4.89 -3.74
C VAL A 176 -11.83 4.60 -4.99
N ILE A 177 -12.36 4.83 -6.20
CA ILE A 177 -11.59 4.70 -7.45
C ILE A 177 -10.42 5.69 -7.44
N ALA A 178 -10.67 6.96 -7.12
CA ALA A 178 -9.62 7.98 -7.03
C ALA A 178 -8.56 7.60 -5.97
N MET A 179 -8.97 7.05 -4.84
CA MET A 179 -8.06 6.50 -3.83
C MET A 179 -7.21 5.35 -4.39
N CYS A 180 -7.79 4.43 -5.17
CA CYS A 180 -7.06 3.32 -5.76
C CYS A 180 -5.97 3.78 -6.74
N PHE A 181 -6.24 4.81 -7.55
CA PHE A 181 -5.25 5.37 -8.48
C PHE A 181 -4.16 6.16 -7.76
N THR A 182 -4.54 7.03 -6.83
CA THR A 182 -3.58 7.78 -6.01
C THR A 182 -2.72 6.86 -5.17
N SER A 183 -3.26 5.73 -4.68
CA SER A 183 -2.52 4.76 -3.87
C SER A 183 -1.50 3.99 -4.70
N ALA A 184 -1.89 3.58 -5.90
CA ALA A 184 -0.97 2.95 -6.83
C ALA A 184 0.17 3.90 -7.20
N PHE A 185 -0.16 5.16 -7.52
CA PHE A 185 0.83 6.16 -7.88
C PHE A 185 1.78 6.50 -6.72
N ALA A 186 1.25 6.76 -5.52
CA ALA A 186 2.05 6.99 -4.32
C ALA A 186 2.93 5.79 -3.99
N GLY A 187 2.41 4.56 -4.09
CA GLY A 187 3.18 3.34 -3.86
C GLY A 187 4.38 3.23 -4.80
N VAL A 188 4.19 3.40 -6.10
CA VAL A 188 5.28 3.34 -7.09
C VAL A 188 6.27 4.50 -6.92
N TYR A 189 5.78 5.71 -6.65
CA TYR A 189 6.61 6.89 -6.49
C TYR A 189 7.43 6.84 -5.19
N LEU A 190 6.78 6.52 -4.07
CA LEU A 190 7.43 6.39 -2.77
C LEU A 190 8.42 5.24 -2.77
N GLU A 191 8.10 4.12 -3.44
CA GLU A 191 9.08 3.04 -3.68
C GLU A 191 10.32 3.61 -4.38
N LYS A 192 10.18 4.40 -5.45
CA LYS A 192 11.33 4.99 -6.15
C LYS A 192 12.10 6.04 -5.33
N VAL A 193 11.41 6.84 -4.53
CA VAL A 193 12.00 7.96 -3.76
C VAL A 193 12.64 7.50 -2.45
N LEU A 194 11.94 6.71 -1.63
CA LEU A 194 12.47 6.26 -0.33
C LEU A 194 13.66 5.32 -0.48
N LYS A 195 13.72 4.56 -1.58
CA LYS A 195 14.82 3.61 -1.81
C LYS A 195 16.15 4.27 -2.18
N GLY A 196 16.19 5.61 -2.28
CA GLY A 196 17.40 6.40 -2.48
C GLY A 196 17.88 7.17 -1.24
N SER A 197 17.20 7.07 -0.11
CA SER A 197 17.49 7.87 1.10
C SER A 197 18.10 6.99 2.20
N GLU A 198 19.28 7.36 2.72
CA GLU A 198 19.91 6.70 3.88
C GLU A 198 19.35 7.19 5.24
N ALA A 199 18.35 8.06 5.20
CA ALA A 199 17.79 8.69 6.38
C ALA A 199 17.08 7.70 7.32
N ASN A 200 17.17 7.96 8.63
CA ASN A 200 16.40 7.25 9.65
C ASN A 200 14.89 7.36 9.34
N VAL A 201 14.18 6.23 9.39
CA VAL A 201 12.74 6.13 9.10
C VAL A 201 11.91 7.13 9.91
N PHE A 202 12.23 7.37 11.18
CA PHE A 202 11.52 8.35 12.00
C PHE A 202 11.80 9.80 11.60
N VAL A 203 13.03 10.12 11.19
CA VAL A 203 13.37 11.44 10.64
C VAL A 203 12.64 11.68 9.34
N GLN A 204 12.59 10.66 8.47
CA GLN A 204 11.85 10.71 7.22
C GLN A 204 10.35 10.88 7.44
N ASN A 205 9.78 10.21 8.45
CA ASN A 205 8.38 10.38 8.83
C ASN A 205 8.07 11.77 9.38
N VAL A 206 8.96 12.35 10.21
CA VAL A 206 8.84 13.76 10.61
C VAL A 206 8.87 14.67 9.38
N ARG A 207 9.80 14.42 8.44
CA ARG A 207 9.92 15.22 7.21
C ARG A 207 8.65 15.17 6.36
N ILE A 208 8.12 13.97 6.10
CA ILE A 208 6.88 13.78 5.35
C ILE A 208 5.70 14.44 6.08
N ALA A 209 5.57 14.23 7.39
CA ALA A 209 4.47 14.76 8.18
C ALA A 209 4.52 16.29 8.31
N SER A 210 5.70 16.91 8.39
CA SER A 210 5.86 18.37 8.37
C SER A 210 5.37 18.99 7.07
N VAL A 211 5.69 18.37 5.92
CA VAL A 211 5.13 18.83 4.63
C VAL A 211 3.63 18.58 4.58
N GLY A 212 3.18 17.41 5.05
CA GLY A 212 1.75 17.08 5.17
C GLY A 212 0.98 18.07 6.04
N LEU A 213 1.57 18.57 7.12
CA LEU A 213 0.98 19.56 8.01
C LEU A 213 0.72 20.88 7.28
N ILE A 214 1.67 21.33 6.45
CA ILE A 214 1.51 22.54 5.63
C ILE A 214 0.40 22.33 4.60
N VAL A 215 0.42 21.21 3.88
CA VAL A 215 -0.57 20.91 2.83
C VAL A 215 -1.98 20.77 3.43
N SER A 216 -2.13 20.05 4.53
CA SER A 216 -3.40 19.90 5.24
C SER A 216 -3.89 21.21 5.86
N GLY A 217 -2.98 22.05 6.36
CA GLY A 217 -3.30 23.39 6.85
C GLY A 217 -3.84 24.30 5.75
N ILE A 218 -3.20 24.31 4.57
CA ILE A 218 -3.71 25.03 3.39
C ILE A 218 -5.08 24.48 2.98
N SER A 219 -5.24 23.15 2.95
CA SER A 219 -6.52 22.51 2.62
C SER A 219 -7.62 22.88 3.60
N MET A 220 -7.31 22.95 4.90
CA MET A 220 -8.26 23.33 5.96
C MET A 220 -8.69 24.79 5.82
N LEU A 221 -7.75 25.70 5.60
CA LEU A 221 -8.05 27.13 5.43
C LEU A 221 -8.79 27.41 4.12
N TYR A 222 -8.48 26.69 3.05
CA TYR A 222 -9.10 26.91 1.74
C TYR A 222 -10.53 26.36 1.66
N ASN A 223 -10.79 25.17 2.21
CA ASN A 223 -12.10 24.52 2.05
C ASN A 223 -13.08 24.81 3.20
N ASP A 224 -12.59 25.04 4.42
CA ASP A 224 -13.44 25.04 5.62
C ASP A 224 -13.28 26.31 6.49
N SER A 225 -12.65 27.37 6.01
CA SER A 225 -12.43 28.60 6.80
C SER A 225 -13.72 29.25 7.28
N GLU A 226 -14.76 29.30 6.44
CA GLU A 226 -16.07 29.83 6.83
C GLU A 226 -16.74 28.97 7.91
N THR A 227 -16.73 27.64 7.74
CA THR A 227 -17.28 26.69 8.71
C THR A 227 -16.53 26.76 10.04
N ILE A 228 -15.20 26.86 10.01
CA ILE A 228 -14.34 27.02 11.20
C ILE A 228 -14.62 28.36 11.89
N GLY A 229 -14.82 29.43 11.13
CA GLY A 229 -15.14 30.76 11.68
C GLY A 229 -16.51 30.79 12.37
N ARG A 230 -17.50 30.07 11.82
CA ARG A 230 -18.87 30.03 12.36
C ARG A 230 -19.01 29.06 13.54
N ASP A 231 -18.51 27.83 13.40
CA ASP A 231 -18.81 26.73 14.31
C ASP A 231 -17.62 26.32 15.19
N GLY A 232 -16.44 26.93 14.96
CA GLY A 232 -15.21 26.63 15.67
C GLY A 232 -14.39 25.48 15.06
N LEU A 233 -13.08 25.48 15.35
CA LEU A 233 -12.14 24.48 14.83
C LEU A 233 -12.48 23.05 15.25
N PHE A 234 -12.90 22.86 16.50
CA PHE A 234 -13.15 21.54 17.09
C PHE A 234 -14.62 21.11 17.00
N ARG A 235 -15.38 21.66 16.05
CA ARG A 235 -16.78 21.26 15.84
C ARG A 235 -16.85 19.75 15.59
N GLY A 236 -17.72 19.06 16.34
CA GLY A 236 -17.94 17.61 16.20
C GLY A 236 -16.82 16.71 16.71
N PHE A 237 -15.75 17.27 17.31
CA PHE A 237 -14.67 16.49 17.90
C PHE A 237 -15.07 15.98 19.29
N ASP A 238 -15.36 14.69 19.38
CA ASP A 238 -15.56 13.98 20.63
C ASP A 238 -14.45 12.95 20.88
N ALA A 239 -14.60 12.16 21.95
CA ALA A 239 -13.63 11.12 22.31
C ALA A 239 -13.43 10.09 21.18
N LEU A 240 -14.50 9.74 20.45
CA LEU A 240 -14.40 8.77 19.35
C LEU A 240 -13.57 9.35 18.21
N VAL A 241 -13.81 10.62 17.82
CA VAL A 241 -13.02 11.32 16.79
C VAL A 241 -11.55 11.31 17.19
N TRP A 242 -11.19 11.68 18.42
CA TRP A 242 -9.79 11.65 18.87
C TRP A 242 -9.16 10.25 18.84
N VAL A 243 -9.92 9.22 19.24
CA VAL A 243 -9.46 7.82 19.17
C VAL A 243 -9.19 7.41 17.73
N MET A 244 -10.09 7.72 16.79
CA MET A 244 -9.86 7.37 15.38
C MET A 244 -8.75 8.22 14.74
N THR A 245 -8.60 9.51 15.06
CA THR A 245 -7.49 10.35 14.58
C THR A 245 -6.16 9.73 15.01
N THR A 246 -6.05 9.39 16.29
CA THR A 246 -4.84 8.80 16.87
C THR A 246 -4.57 7.42 16.25
N THR A 247 -5.60 6.58 16.12
CA THR A 247 -5.49 5.24 15.53
C THR A 247 -5.04 5.31 14.08
N ASN A 248 -5.58 6.24 13.29
CA ASN A 248 -5.18 6.42 11.89
C ASN A 248 -3.73 6.91 11.76
N SER A 249 -3.33 7.86 12.61
CA SER A 249 -1.97 8.38 12.65
C SER A 249 -0.94 7.31 13.00
N VAL A 250 -1.19 6.54 14.06
CA VAL A 250 -0.31 5.42 14.46
C VAL A 250 -0.31 4.33 13.39
N GLY A 251 -1.47 4.07 12.79
CA GLY A 251 -1.62 3.12 11.70
C GLY A 251 -0.75 3.42 10.49
N GLY A 252 -0.68 4.69 10.08
CA GLY A 252 0.22 5.14 9.01
C GLY A 252 1.69 4.82 9.28
N LEU A 253 2.12 4.89 10.54
CA LEU A 253 3.48 4.54 10.96
C LEU A 253 3.68 3.02 11.06
N LEU A 254 2.65 2.29 11.50
CA LEU A 254 2.65 0.83 11.63
C LEU A 254 2.81 0.14 10.27
N ILE A 255 2.26 0.73 9.20
CA ILE A 255 2.41 0.21 7.83
C ILE A 255 3.88 -0.01 7.47
N ALA A 256 4.78 0.90 7.85
CA ALA A 256 6.21 0.75 7.57
C ALA A 256 6.84 -0.46 8.30
N VAL A 257 6.43 -0.70 9.55
CA VAL A 257 6.89 -1.85 10.34
C VAL A 257 6.39 -3.16 9.72
N VAL A 258 5.10 -3.24 9.39
CA VAL A 258 4.52 -4.46 8.78
C VAL A 258 5.07 -4.68 7.38
N MET A 259 5.34 -3.61 6.61
CA MET A 259 6.02 -3.73 5.32
C MET A 259 7.40 -4.36 5.44
N LYS A 260 8.14 -4.06 6.52
CA LYS A 260 9.48 -4.57 6.79
C LYS A 260 9.51 -6.02 7.29
N TYR A 261 8.61 -6.41 8.19
CA TYR A 261 8.70 -7.70 8.90
C TYR A 261 7.69 -8.76 8.45
N ALA A 262 6.59 -8.38 7.79
CA ALA A 262 5.55 -9.33 7.41
C ALA A 262 5.63 -9.73 5.92
N ASP A 263 5.45 -11.02 5.69
CA ASP A 263 5.33 -11.60 4.36
C ASP A 263 4.09 -11.07 3.64
N ASN A 264 4.15 -10.97 2.32
CA ASN A 264 3.02 -10.50 1.51
C ASN A 264 1.77 -11.37 1.70
N ILE A 265 1.94 -12.67 1.97
CA ILE A 265 0.82 -13.59 2.21
C ILE A 265 0.15 -13.31 3.58
N LEU A 266 0.93 -13.04 4.63
CA LEU A 266 0.39 -12.71 5.95
C LEU A 266 -0.42 -11.40 5.92
N LYS A 267 0.04 -10.42 5.14
CA LYS A 267 -0.69 -9.15 4.94
C LYS A 267 -2.07 -9.37 4.31
N ILE A 268 -2.21 -10.35 3.41
CA ILE A 268 -3.51 -10.68 2.82
C ILE A 268 -4.43 -11.29 3.85
N TYR A 269 -3.96 -12.25 4.65
CA TYR A 269 -4.79 -12.83 5.70
C TYR A 269 -5.27 -11.75 6.68
N ALA A 270 -4.40 -10.81 7.04
CA ALA A 270 -4.77 -9.65 7.84
C ALA A 270 -5.83 -8.77 7.18
N GLN A 271 -5.73 -8.53 5.87
CA GLN A 271 -6.70 -7.73 5.11
C GLN A 271 -8.03 -8.46 4.92
N SER A 272 -8.02 -9.76 4.64
CA SER A 272 -9.22 -10.60 4.55
C SER A 272 -9.94 -10.66 5.89
N ALA A 273 -9.20 -10.86 6.99
CA ALA A 273 -9.75 -10.78 8.35
C ALA A 273 -10.36 -9.40 8.64
N ALA A 274 -9.75 -8.32 8.16
CA ALA A 274 -10.29 -6.97 8.31
C ALA A 274 -11.59 -6.75 7.51
N ILE A 275 -11.71 -7.31 6.30
CA ILE A 275 -12.97 -7.25 5.52
C ILE A 275 -14.09 -7.99 6.26
N ILE A 276 -13.80 -9.19 6.78
CA ILE A 276 -14.76 -9.96 7.58
C ILE A 276 -15.12 -9.22 8.87
N GLY A 277 -14.13 -8.64 9.55
CA GLY A 277 -14.35 -7.84 10.75
C GLY A 277 -15.22 -6.60 10.49
N ALA A 278 -15.02 -5.92 9.36
CA ALA A 278 -15.89 -4.83 8.92
C ALA A 278 -17.31 -5.33 8.65
N ALA A 279 -17.49 -6.49 8.01
CA ALA A 279 -18.80 -7.11 7.78
C ALA A 279 -19.56 -7.40 9.08
N VAL A 280 -18.88 -8.03 10.04
CA VAL A 280 -19.46 -8.33 11.36
C VAL A 280 -19.79 -7.03 12.10
N GLY A 281 -18.87 -6.05 12.09
CA GLY A 281 -19.11 -4.76 12.73
C GLY A 281 -20.26 -3.98 12.09
N SER A 282 -20.37 -4.00 10.77
CA SER A 282 -21.46 -3.33 10.06
C SER A 282 -22.81 -3.99 10.29
N TRP A 283 -22.84 -5.31 10.40
CA TRP A 283 -24.05 -6.04 10.81
C TRP A 283 -24.50 -5.64 12.22
N LEU A 284 -23.56 -5.49 13.16
CA LEU A 284 -23.86 -5.15 14.55
C LEU A 284 -24.19 -3.67 14.79
N LEU A 285 -23.59 -2.75 14.00
CA LEU A 285 -23.63 -1.31 14.28
C LEU A 285 -24.51 -0.51 13.30
N PHE A 286 -24.74 -1.02 12.09
CA PHE A 286 -25.39 -0.27 11.00
C PHE A 286 -26.53 -1.03 10.32
N ASP A 287 -27.02 -2.11 10.94
CA ASP A 287 -28.08 -2.98 10.40
C ASP A 287 -27.81 -3.47 8.96
N PHE A 288 -26.53 -3.62 8.60
CA PHE A 288 -26.16 -4.07 7.26
C PHE A 288 -26.30 -5.58 7.13
N SER A 289 -27.24 -6.04 6.29
CA SER A 289 -27.47 -7.45 6.01
C SER A 289 -26.97 -7.82 4.59
N PRO A 290 -25.76 -8.38 4.43
CA PRO A 290 -25.25 -8.77 3.13
C PRO A 290 -26.05 -9.95 2.57
N ASN A 291 -26.49 -9.84 1.31
CA ASN A 291 -27.13 -10.96 0.62
C ASN A 291 -26.08 -12.00 0.16
N LEU A 292 -26.54 -13.18 -0.29
CA LEU A 292 -25.65 -14.27 -0.70
C LEU A 292 -24.76 -13.90 -1.88
N LEU A 293 -25.28 -13.13 -2.85
CA LEU A 293 -24.52 -12.68 -4.01
C LEU A 293 -23.42 -11.69 -3.59
N PHE A 294 -23.76 -10.69 -2.76
CA PHE A 294 -22.78 -9.78 -2.17
C PHE A 294 -21.66 -10.54 -1.44
N SER A 295 -22.03 -11.55 -0.65
CA SER A 295 -21.07 -12.40 0.07
C SER A 295 -20.19 -13.21 -0.90
N GLY A 296 -20.76 -13.70 -2.01
CA GLY A 296 -20.04 -14.32 -3.12
C GLY A 296 -19.03 -13.37 -3.76
N GLY A 297 -19.42 -12.13 -4.04
CA GLY A 297 -18.54 -11.08 -4.55
C GLY A 297 -17.36 -10.79 -3.61
N VAL A 298 -17.62 -10.64 -2.30
CA VAL A 298 -16.56 -10.48 -1.28
C VAL A 298 -15.60 -11.68 -1.26
N LEU A 299 -16.13 -12.91 -1.37
CA LEU A 299 -15.31 -14.12 -1.44
C LEU A 299 -14.42 -14.13 -2.68
N LEU A 300 -14.94 -13.76 -3.85
CA LEU A 300 -14.16 -13.64 -5.08
C LEU A 300 -13.04 -12.60 -4.95
N VAL A 301 -13.32 -11.46 -4.31
CA VAL A 301 -12.30 -10.45 -4.00
C VAL A 301 -11.18 -11.06 -3.15
N MET A 302 -11.51 -11.77 -2.06
CA MET A 302 -10.50 -12.40 -1.20
C MET A 302 -9.70 -13.49 -1.92
N ILE A 303 -10.34 -14.31 -2.76
CA ILE A 303 -9.67 -15.33 -3.58
C ILE A 303 -8.68 -14.66 -4.55
N SER A 304 -9.09 -13.58 -5.21
CA SER A 304 -8.22 -12.82 -6.10
C SER A 304 -7.00 -12.27 -5.38
N MET A 305 -7.19 -11.64 -4.20
CA MET A 305 -6.09 -11.13 -3.38
C MET A 305 -5.05 -12.22 -3.09
N TYR A 306 -5.52 -13.39 -2.65
CA TYR A 306 -4.67 -14.54 -2.38
C TYR A 306 -3.90 -15.01 -3.63
N LEU A 307 -4.60 -15.21 -4.75
CA LEU A 307 -3.99 -15.68 -6.00
C LEU A 307 -2.94 -14.70 -6.51
N TYR A 308 -3.23 -13.40 -6.51
CA TYR A 308 -2.33 -12.38 -7.03
C TYR A 308 -1.01 -12.33 -6.26
N SER A 309 -1.04 -12.42 -4.93
CA SER A 309 0.18 -12.32 -4.11
C SER A 309 0.92 -13.64 -3.92
N LYS A 310 0.25 -14.80 -4.03
CA LYS A 310 0.91 -16.11 -3.97
C LYS A 310 1.82 -16.35 -5.18
N TYR A 311 1.45 -15.81 -6.34
CA TYR A 311 2.18 -16.00 -7.60
C TYR A 311 2.77 -14.68 -8.12
N PRO A 312 3.73 -14.06 -7.40
CA PRO A 312 4.37 -12.83 -7.86
C PRO A 312 5.19 -13.08 -9.12
N HIS A 313 5.29 -12.07 -9.98
CA HIS A 313 6.16 -12.13 -11.15
C HIS A 313 7.62 -12.31 -10.74
N ARG A 314 8.24 -13.39 -11.23
CA ARG A 314 9.67 -13.68 -11.03
C ARG A 314 10.42 -13.29 -12.30
N PRO A 315 11.39 -12.36 -12.25
CA PRO A 315 12.23 -12.07 -13.40
C PRO A 315 12.95 -13.35 -13.86
N ARG A 316 12.91 -13.65 -15.16
CA ARG A 316 13.66 -14.76 -15.73
C ARG A 316 15.14 -14.39 -15.65
N VAL A 317 15.90 -15.08 -14.81
CA VAL A 317 17.37 -15.00 -14.84
C VAL A 317 17.79 -15.71 -16.12
N GLU A 318 18.18 -14.94 -17.13
CA GLU A 318 18.81 -15.46 -18.32
C GLU A 318 20.13 -16.09 -17.87
N LYS A 319 20.26 -17.41 -18.01
CA LYS A 319 21.57 -18.07 -17.85
C LYS A 319 22.38 -17.63 -19.06
N THR A 320 23.15 -16.54 -18.93
CA THR A 320 24.13 -16.20 -19.95
C THR A 320 25.08 -17.41 -20.06
N PRO A 321 25.18 -18.07 -21.22
CA PRO A 321 26.31 -18.95 -21.46
C PRO A 321 27.56 -18.09 -21.27
N LEU A 322 28.53 -18.56 -20.50
CA LEU A 322 29.85 -17.95 -20.44
C LEU A 322 30.49 -18.11 -21.83
N LEU A 323 30.17 -17.20 -22.74
CA LEU A 323 30.85 -17.06 -24.02
C LEU A 323 31.36 -15.63 -24.10
N GLU A 324 32.68 -15.54 -24.14
CA GLU A 324 33.46 -14.33 -24.33
C GLU A 324 32.93 -13.49 -25.50
N GLY A 325 32.90 -12.18 -25.27
CA GLY A 325 32.96 -11.19 -26.35
C GLY A 325 31.74 -11.10 -27.27
N THR A 326 30.59 -10.63 -26.77
CA THR A 326 29.59 -10.00 -27.65
C THR A 326 29.09 -8.67 -27.09
N LYS A 327 29.07 -7.67 -27.98
CA LYS A 327 28.75 -6.26 -27.71
C LYS A 327 27.37 -6.12 -27.06
N VAL A 328 27.31 -5.31 -26.01
CA VAL A 328 26.07 -4.87 -25.34
C VAL A 328 25.11 -4.28 -26.39
N PRO A 329 23.86 -4.75 -26.50
CA PRO A 329 22.91 -4.17 -27.45
C PRO A 329 22.52 -2.75 -27.02
N ASN A 330 22.51 -1.86 -28.01
CA ASN A 330 22.22 -0.42 -27.88
C ASN A 330 20.75 -0.21 -27.44
N PRO A 331 20.47 0.53 -26.36
CA PRO A 331 19.10 0.75 -25.88
C PRO A 331 18.42 1.87 -26.69
N LYS A 332 18.11 1.60 -27.96
CA LYS A 332 17.30 2.48 -28.80
C LYS A 332 15.94 1.86 -29.09
N THR A 333 15.07 1.87 -28.08
CA THR A 333 13.60 1.76 -28.26
C THR A 333 12.94 2.50 -27.09
N ARG A 334 13.18 3.82 -27.04
CA ARG A 334 12.65 4.71 -26.01
C ARG A 334 11.80 5.78 -26.69
N GLY A 335 10.48 5.74 -26.47
CA GLY A 335 9.54 6.73 -27.02
C GLY A 335 8.21 6.15 -27.50
N ARG A 336 7.36 5.66 -26.58
CA ARG A 336 5.92 5.41 -26.87
C ARG A 336 4.95 5.91 -25.79
N MET A 337 5.43 6.51 -24.70
CA MET A 337 4.60 6.83 -23.55
C MET A 337 3.76 8.11 -23.71
N LEU A 338 4.33 9.17 -24.33
CA LEU A 338 3.62 10.43 -24.58
C LEU A 338 2.36 10.30 -25.47
N PRO A 339 2.42 9.63 -26.65
CA PRO A 339 1.26 9.59 -27.54
C PRO A 339 0.10 8.74 -26.99
N PHE A 340 0.37 7.75 -26.10
CA PHE A 340 -0.67 6.88 -25.55
C PHE A 340 -1.46 7.54 -24.41
N ILE A 341 -0.81 8.32 -23.54
CA ILE A 341 -1.49 9.07 -22.48
C ILE A 341 -2.41 10.14 -23.10
N GLN A 342 -1.93 10.82 -24.15
CA GLN A 342 -2.77 11.78 -24.90
C GLN A 342 -3.95 11.10 -25.59
N LEU A 343 -3.78 9.87 -26.09
CA LEU A 343 -4.85 9.08 -26.72
C LEU A 343 -5.92 8.61 -25.71
N VAL A 344 -5.54 8.28 -24.48
CA VAL A 344 -6.49 7.83 -23.45
C VAL A 344 -7.25 9.02 -22.86
N VAL A 345 -6.58 10.15 -22.61
CA VAL A 345 -7.20 11.38 -22.12
C VAL A 345 -8.17 11.97 -23.15
N SER A 346 -7.88 11.83 -24.44
CA SER A 346 -8.76 12.24 -25.53
C SER A 346 -9.97 11.33 -25.75
N ARG A 347 -10.17 10.26 -24.96
CA ARG A 347 -11.38 9.41 -25.03
C ARG A 347 -12.32 9.53 -23.83
N LEU A 348 -12.00 10.35 -22.83
CA LEU A 348 -12.82 10.51 -21.63
C LEU A 348 -13.91 11.61 -21.79
N PRO A 349 -15.09 11.46 -21.16
CA PRO A 349 -16.16 12.45 -21.18
C PRO A 349 -15.73 13.76 -20.47
N GLY A 350 -16.31 14.89 -20.90
CA GLY A 350 -15.80 16.25 -20.63
C GLY A 350 -15.54 16.58 -19.15
N GLY A 351 -16.42 16.16 -18.23
CA GLY A 351 -16.23 16.40 -16.79
C GLY A 351 -15.04 15.65 -16.19
N VAL A 352 -14.73 14.45 -16.69
CA VAL A 352 -13.60 13.64 -16.22
C VAL A 352 -12.28 14.15 -16.78
N ARG A 353 -12.30 14.75 -17.98
CA ARG A 353 -11.10 15.37 -18.60
C ARG A 353 -10.54 16.53 -17.77
N ILE A 354 -11.38 17.34 -17.14
CA ILE A 354 -10.94 18.51 -16.36
C ILE A 354 -10.13 18.08 -15.12
N ILE A 355 -10.47 16.93 -14.52
CA ILE A 355 -9.74 16.34 -13.38
C ILE A 355 -8.55 15.50 -13.85
N ALA A 356 -8.67 14.81 -14.98
CA ALA A 356 -7.63 13.91 -15.51
C ALA A 356 -6.47 14.64 -16.21
N LEU A 357 -6.70 15.82 -16.81
CA LEU A 357 -5.65 16.58 -17.51
C LEU A 357 -4.54 17.07 -16.58
N PRO A 358 -4.83 17.68 -15.41
CA PRO A 358 -3.80 18.07 -14.45
C PRO A 358 -3.01 16.85 -13.97
N PHE A 359 -3.68 15.72 -13.70
CA PHE A 359 -3.01 14.50 -13.24
C PHE A 359 -2.15 13.86 -14.32
N ALA A 360 -2.63 13.76 -15.56
CA ALA A 360 -1.89 13.22 -16.69
C ALA A 360 -0.73 14.14 -17.12
N ALA A 361 -0.92 15.46 -17.05
CA ALA A 361 0.12 16.45 -17.31
C ALA A 361 1.18 16.41 -16.21
N VAL A 362 0.80 16.33 -14.94
CA VAL A 362 1.76 16.19 -13.82
C VAL A 362 2.52 14.86 -13.93
N VAL A 363 1.85 13.74 -14.20
CA VAL A 363 2.50 12.43 -14.41
C VAL A 363 3.40 12.44 -15.65
N GLY A 364 2.98 13.07 -16.75
CA GLY A 364 3.75 13.19 -17.99
C GLY A 364 4.97 14.10 -17.86
N THR A 365 4.81 15.28 -17.25
CA THR A 365 5.88 16.25 -17.00
C THR A 365 6.88 15.71 -15.99
N ILE A 366 6.42 15.04 -14.93
CA ILE A 366 7.30 14.34 -13.98
C ILE A 366 7.99 13.14 -14.65
N GLY A 367 7.28 12.38 -15.49
CA GLY A 367 7.87 11.29 -16.28
C GLY A 367 9.00 11.77 -17.20
N TYR A 368 8.81 12.92 -17.85
CA TYR A 368 9.81 13.58 -18.70
C TYR A 368 11.02 14.10 -17.90
N ILE A 369 10.78 14.74 -16.74
CA ILE A 369 11.84 15.21 -15.85
C ILE A 369 12.63 14.04 -15.25
N LEU A 370 11.96 12.94 -14.88
CA LEU A 370 12.58 11.71 -14.41
C LEU A 370 13.41 11.03 -15.50
N GLU A 371 12.94 11.05 -16.75
CA GLU A 371 13.67 10.53 -17.90
C GLU A 371 14.96 11.33 -18.17
N GLN A 372 14.94 12.65 -17.96
CA GLN A 372 16.14 13.48 -18.01
C GLN A 372 17.12 13.21 -16.86
N GLN A 373 16.64 12.96 -15.63
CA GLN A 373 17.54 12.68 -14.49
C GLN A 373 18.14 11.26 -14.50
N LEU A 374 17.44 10.27 -15.08
CA LEU A 374 17.90 8.88 -15.25
C LEU A 374 18.86 8.66 -16.42
N ALA A 375 19.20 9.70 -17.20
CA ALA A 375 20.30 9.62 -18.16
C ALA A 375 21.69 9.56 -17.48
N SER A 376 21.75 9.77 -16.16
CA SER A 376 22.93 9.46 -15.34
C SER A 376 22.85 8.01 -14.83
N LYS A 377 23.95 7.26 -15.03
CA LYS A 377 24.12 5.79 -14.93
C LYS A 377 23.30 5.07 -13.82
N PRO A 378 22.81 3.84 -14.06
CA PRO A 378 22.14 3.04 -13.03
C PRO A 378 23.12 2.66 -11.91
N LYS A 379 22.77 2.99 -10.66
CA LYS A 379 23.44 2.47 -9.46
C LYS A 379 22.83 1.13 -9.08
N ASP A 380 23.66 0.15 -8.74
CA ASP A 380 23.23 -1.17 -8.27
C ASP A 380 22.46 -1.07 -6.96
N ILE A 381 21.35 -1.81 -6.87
CA ILE A 381 20.36 -1.68 -5.81
C ILE A 381 20.49 -2.87 -4.83
N PRO A 382 20.97 -2.67 -3.58
CA PRO A 382 21.29 -3.75 -2.65
C PRO A 382 20.08 -4.55 -2.14
N TYR A 383 18.89 -3.95 -1.99
CA TYR A 383 17.72 -4.66 -1.43
C TYR A 383 17.03 -5.59 -2.45
N LEU A 384 17.20 -5.32 -3.74
CA LEU A 384 16.80 -6.27 -4.77
C LEU A 384 17.68 -7.50 -4.62
N ASN A 385 18.97 -7.31 -4.35
CA ASN A 385 19.89 -8.39 -4.04
C ASN A 385 19.59 -9.07 -2.70
N THR A 386 19.11 -8.40 -1.63
CA THR A 386 18.75 -9.11 -0.39
C THR A 386 17.44 -9.89 -0.50
N SER A 387 16.39 -9.35 -1.12
CA SER A 387 15.17 -10.14 -1.39
C SER A 387 15.39 -11.23 -2.43
N ILE A 388 16.27 -11.00 -3.42
CA ILE A 388 16.75 -12.03 -4.35
C ILE A 388 17.69 -13.01 -3.64
N GLN A 389 18.48 -12.59 -2.63
CA GLN A 389 19.36 -13.43 -1.82
C GLN A 389 18.55 -14.29 -0.87
N GLU A 390 17.58 -13.75 -0.14
CA GLU A 390 16.61 -14.53 0.64
C GLU A 390 15.86 -15.51 -0.26
N GLN A 391 15.44 -15.08 -1.46
CA GLN A 391 14.83 -15.98 -2.44
C GLN A 391 15.83 -16.97 -3.09
N ARG A 392 17.14 -16.70 -3.05
CA ARG A 392 18.20 -17.62 -3.49
C ARG A 392 18.52 -18.62 -2.38
N GLU A 393 18.61 -18.19 -1.13
CA GLU A 393 18.80 -19.03 0.05
C GLU A 393 17.61 -19.97 0.26
N GLN A 394 16.38 -19.48 0.11
CA GLN A 394 15.20 -20.34 0.12
C GLN A 394 15.21 -21.38 -1.03
N ARG A 395 15.74 -21.01 -2.21
CA ARG A 395 15.92 -21.95 -3.33
C ARG A 395 16.97 -23.01 -3.02
N LEU A 396 18.10 -22.61 -2.46
CA LEU A 396 19.17 -23.53 -2.07
C LEU A 396 18.71 -24.49 -0.97
N LEU A 397 17.96 -24.01 0.03
CA LEU A 397 17.35 -24.85 1.06
C LEU A 397 16.33 -25.83 0.48
N GLN A 398 15.47 -25.38 -0.44
CA GLN A 398 14.46 -26.23 -1.04
C GLN A 398 15.06 -27.26 -2.02
N GLU A 399 16.10 -26.90 -2.76
CA GLU A 399 16.88 -27.83 -3.59
C GLU A 399 17.67 -28.81 -2.73
N ALA A 400 18.32 -28.36 -1.65
CA ALA A 400 19.03 -29.22 -0.71
C ALA A 400 18.10 -30.26 -0.08
N MET A 401 16.93 -29.85 0.43
CA MET A 401 15.91 -30.77 0.95
C MET A 401 15.40 -31.74 -0.12
N ARG A 402 15.28 -31.30 -1.38
CA ARG A 402 14.84 -32.18 -2.47
C ARG A 402 15.89 -33.21 -2.83
N VAL A 403 17.17 -32.84 -2.85
CA VAL A 403 18.30 -33.74 -3.11
C VAL A 403 18.45 -34.75 -1.97
N GLU A 404 18.31 -34.31 -0.72
CA GLU A 404 18.36 -35.16 0.47
C GLU A 404 17.23 -36.20 0.45
N ASN A 405 15.99 -35.78 0.18
CA ASN A 405 14.86 -36.70 0.02
C ASN A 405 15.08 -37.70 -1.13
N LEU A 406 15.66 -37.26 -2.26
CA LEU A 406 15.98 -38.16 -3.39
C LEU A 406 17.12 -39.13 -3.07
N ALA A 407 18.09 -38.73 -2.24
CA ALA A 407 19.17 -39.59 -1.79
C ALA A 407 18.62 -40.68 -0.84
N ASP A 408 17.75 -40.30 0.09
CA ASP A 408 17.05 -41.24 0.99
C ASP A 408 16.13 -42.20 0.23
N GLU A 409 15.43 -41.71 -0.80
CA GLU A 409 14.58 -42.53 -1.64
C GLU A 409 15.40 -43.52 -2.49
N LYS A 410 16.55 -43.08 -3.02
CA LYS A 410 17.51 -43.96 -3.72
C LYS A 410 18.10 -45.01 -2.79
N LEU A 411 18.43 -44.68 -1.54
CA LEU A 411 18.90 -45.62 -0.53
C LEU A 411 17.85 -46.70 -0.20
N ARG A 412 16.57 -46.33 -0.16
CA ARG A 412 15.45 -47.26 0.05
C ARG A 412 15.16 -48.15 -1.16
N MET A 413 15.52 -47.70 -2.37
CA MET A 413 15.36 -48.47 -3.61
C MET A 413 16.51 -49.45 -3.90
N VAL A 414 17.60 -49.45 -3.13
CA VAL A 414 18.68 -50.44 -3.34
C VAL A 414 18.21 -51.80 -2.82
N PRO A 415 18.03 -52.82 -3.68
CA PRO A 415 17.65 -54.15 -3.21
C PRO A 415 18.78 -54.77 -2.37
N ASN A 416 18.41 -55.49 -1.30
CA ASN A 416 19.35 -56.11 -0.35
C ASN A 416 20.34 -57.12 -0.98
N SER A 417 20.20 -57.45 -2.26
CA SER A 417 21.11 -58.30 -3.03
C SER A 417 22.45 -57.64 -3.39
N LEU A 418 22.60 -56.32 -3.23
CA LEU A 418 23.81 -55.56 -3.56
C LEU A 418 24.76 -55.28 -2.38
N LYS A 419 24.46 -55.77 -1.18
CA LYS A 419 25.42 -55.75 -0.04
C LYS A 419 26.42 -56.90 -0.19
N LEU A 420 27.31 -56.83 -1.18
CA LEU A 420 28.36 -57.84 -1.40
C LEU A 420 29.76 -57.28 -1.11
N ASN A 421 30.29 -57.75 0.01
CA ASN A 421 31.70 -58.08 0.27
C ASN A 421 32.75 -56.95 0.23
N THR A 422 32.92 -56.25 1.35
CA THR A 422 34.18 -55.54 1.67
C THR A 422 35.00 -56.38 2.65
N GLY A 423 35.52 -57.50 2.16
CA GLY A 423 36.46 -58.35 2.88
C GLY A 423 37.73 -58.58 2.05
N ARG A 424 38.68 -57.63 2.08
CA ARG A 424 40.10 -57.94 1.86
C ARG A 424 40.99 -56.86 2.49
N SER A 425 41.48 -57.19 3.68
CA SER A 425 42.61 -56.55 4.35
C SER A 425 43.89 -56.96 3.61
N SER A 426 44.56 -56.01 2.95
CA SER A 426 45.95 -56.18 2.52
C SER A 426 46.87 -55.72 3.64
N ARG A 427 47.37 -56.69 4.42
CA ARG A 427 48.73 -56.64 4.99
C ARG A 427 49.64 -57.21 3.91
N ASP A 428 50.61 -56.42 3.47
CA ASP A 428 52.05 -56.67 3.58
C ASP A 428 52.81 -55.50 2.96
#